data_AF-A0A8H3EAX7-F1
#
_entry.id   AF-A0A8H3EAX7-F1
#
_cell.length_a   1.000
_cell.length_b   1.000
_cell.length_c   1.000
_cell.angle_alpha   90.00
_cell.angle_beta   90.00
_cell.angle_gamma   90.00
#
_symmetry.space_group_name_H-M   'P 1'
#
loop_
_entity.id
_entity.type
_entity.pdbx_description
1 polymer ?
#
loop_
_entity_poly.entity_id
_entity_poly.type
_entity_poly.pdbx_seq_one_letter_code
_entity_poly.pdbx_strand_id
1 'polypeptide(L)'
;MDHFTGCKPHHDSFTLVLSSGLIIGLILSYIPQHSIIIRNKTSEGLSPWYLLLGSTSAAAAFINVMTLQWGIIRCCKHIAAGACLESVLGVIQVFFQWFMFSGIFVLYLIYFPAHLKFVTVKPQPHPGHVPECDCETCELARKGEYVESTSEWRLSVVLACVVAAHFLISLFTTFFVVLNDDRDLGDNTTPPNPRVTAWATFLGISATVLCMIQYTPQLHRTWHAKTVGSLSIPMMCIQTPGAVLMVLSIALREGTDWTSWAPYAAAGIMQGSLLLMCLRWKRRQTKLGIDDYGRPIAQDERTPLLAS
;
A
#
# COMPACT_ATOMS: atom_id res chain seq x y z
N MET A 1 -26.42 -17.11 -37.17
CA MET A 1 -27.21 -16.20 -36.32
C MET A 1 -26.22 -15.52 -35.41
N ASP A 2 -25.73 -14.35 -35.84
CA ASP A 2 -24.81 -13.56 -35.03
C ASP A 2 -25.59 -13.06 -33.82
N HIS A 3 -25.32 -13.68 -32.68
CA HIS A 3 -25.86 -13.24 -31.40
C HIS A 3 -25.33 -11.82 -31.22
N PHE A 4 -26.21 -10.82 -31.33
CA PHE A 4 -25.87 -9.43 -31.08
C PHE A 4 -25.55 -9.31 -29.59
N THR A 5 -24.31 -9.61 -29.22
CA THR A 5 -23.80 -9.41 -27.87
C THR A 5 -23.75 -7.89 -27.69
N GLY A 6 -24.50 -7.33 -26.75
CA GLY A 6 -24.56 -5.89 -26.49
C GLY A 6 -23.21 -5.23 -26.16
N CYS A 7 -22.13 -6.02 -26.07
CA CYS A 7 -20.76 -5.58 -25.89
C CYS A 7 -20.24 -4.77 -27.08
N LYS A 8 -19.96 -3.48 -26.83
CA LYS A 8 -19.29 -2.60 -27.78
C LYS A 8 -17.87 -2.30 -27.31
N PRO A 9 -16.86 -2.33 -28.19
CA PRO A 9 -15.52 -1.85 -27.88
C PRO A 9 -15.56 -0.40 -27.37
N HIS A 10 -14.99 -0.15 -26.18
CA HIS A 10 -14.83 1.19 -25.65
C HIS A 10 -13.43 1.71 -26.03
N HIS A 11 -13.37 2.55 -27.06
CA HIS A 11 -12.13 3.17 -27.51
C HIS A 11 -12.06 4.62 -27.05
N ASP A 12 -11.19 4.89 -26.07
CA ASP A 12 -10.83 6.24 -25.66
C ASP A 12 -9.31 6.38 -25.60
N SER A 13 -8.75 7.07 -26.60
CA SER A 13 -7.31 7.30 -26.72
C SER A 13 -6.74 8.10 -25.54
N PHE A 14 -7.52 9.00 -24.94
CA PHE A 14 -7.06 9.77 -23.80
C PHE A 14 -6.89 8.87 -22.56
N THR A 15 -7.92 8.10 -22.21
CA THR A 15 -7.86 7.16 -21.08
C THR A 15 -6.81 6.07 -21.30
N LEU A 16 -6.61 5.62 -22.55
CA LEU A 16 -5.56 4.67 -22.91
C LEU A 16 -4.16 5.21 -22.62
N VAL A 17 -3.84 6.41 -23.13
CA VAL A 17 -2.53 7.06 -22.93
C VAL A 17 -2.31 7.36 -21.45
N LEU A 18 -3.31 7.93 -20.77
CA LEU A 18 -3.26 8.26 -19.36
C LEU A 18 -2.96 7.01 -18.52
N SER A 19 -3.70 5.93 -18.74
CA SER A 19 -3.58 4.72 -17.93
C SER A 19 -2.29 3.96 -18.21
N SER A 20 -1.85 3.92 -19.46
CA SER A 20 -0.55 3.34 -19.84
C SER A 20 0.61 4.10 -19.19
N GLY A 21 0.57 5.44 -19.23
CA GLY A 21 1.56 6.30 -18.57
C GLY A 21 1.58 6.10 -17.05
N LEU A 22 0.40 5.96 -16.43
CA LEU A 22 0.28 5.68 -14.99
C LEU A 22 0.87 4.32 -14.61
N ILE A 23 0.60 3.26 -15.38
CA ILE A 23 1.18 1.93 -15.14
C ILE A 23 2.71 1.98 -15.21
N ILE A 24 3.27 2.63 -16.25
CA ILE A 24 4.73 2.77 -16.40
C ILE A 24 5.32 3.56 -15.23
N GLY A 25 4.74 4.72 -14.90
CA GLY A 25 5.20 5.56 -13.80
C GLY A 25 5.14 4.85 -12.45
N LEU A 26 4.09 4.06 -12.21
CA LEU A 26 3.92 3.23 -11.03
C LEU A 26 5.02 2.18 -10.93
N ILE A 27 5.24 1.38 -11.98
CA ILE A 27 6.27 0.34 -12.00
C ILE A 27 7.65 0.96 -11.73
N LEU A 28 8.00 2.04 -12.42
CA LEU A 28 9.26 2.75 -12.23
C LEU A 28 9.42 3.33 -10.82
N SER A 29 8.33 3.69 -10.15
CA SER A 29 8.36 4.23 -8.79
C SER A 29 8.56 3.13 -7.73
N TYR A 30 8.01 1.93 -7.94
CA TYR A 30 8.11 0.82 -6.98
C TYR A 30 9.41 0.01 -7.12
N ILE A 31 9.98 -0.10 -8.33
CA ILE A 31 11.20 -0.88 -8.60
C ILE A 31 12.38 -0.49 -7.67
N PRO A 32 12.71 0.80 -7.45
CA PRO A 32 13.82 1.18 -6.59
C PRO A 32 13.66 0.66 -5.16
N GLN A 33 12.46 0.73 -4.59
CA GLN A 33 12.19 0.24 -3.24
C GLN A 33 12.35 -1.28 -3.15
N HIS A 34 11.79 -2.03 -4.10
CA HIS A 34 11.97 -3.49 -4.17
C HIS A 34 13.44 -3.86 -4.28
N SER A 35 14.19 -3.15 -5.15
CA SER A 35 15.61 -3.37 -5.38
C SER A 35 16.46 -3.12 -4.13
N ILE A 36 16.15 -2.08 -3.35
CA ILE A 36 16.86 -1.77 -2.10
C ILE A 36 16.68 -2.91 -1.10
N ILE A 37 15.46 -3.40 -0.89
CA ILE A 37 15.18 -4.50 0.04
C ILE A 37 15.90 -5.79 -0.42
N ILE A 38 15.80 -6.12 -1.71
CA ILE A 38 16.41 -7.34 -2.27
C ILE A 38 17.94 -7.28 -2.22
N ARG A 39 18.55 -6.13 -2.54
CA ARG A 39 20.01 -5.95 -2.58
C ARG A 39 20.60 -5.92 -1.17
N ASN A 40 19.95 -5.21 -0.25
CA ASN A 40 20.45 -5.06 1.12
C ASN A 40 20.09 -6.26 2.00
N LYS A 41 19.18 -7.13 1.57
CA LYS A 41 18.74 -8.34 2.29
C LYS A 41 18.20 -8.04 3.70
N THR A 42 17.65 -6.85 3.90
CA THR A 42 17.05 -6.42 5.16
C THR A 42 15.83 -5.56 4.88
N SER A 43 14.83 -5.67 5.74
CA SER A 43 13.60 -4.88 5.74
C SER A 43 13.52 -3.92 6.94
N GLU A 44 14.67 -3.60 7.55
CA GLU A 44 14.76 -2.65 8.67
C GLU A 44 14.15 -1.28 8.35
N GLY A 45 13.46 -0.71 9.35
CA GLY A 45 12.80 0.58 9.24
C GLY A 45 11.39 0.53 8.62
N LEU A 46 10.95 -0.61 8.08
CA LEU A 46 9.57 -0.79 7.62
C LEU A 46 8.65 -1.19 8.77
N SER A 47 7.51 -0.52 8.89
CA SER A 47 6.48 -0.83 9.89
C SER A 47 5.52 -1.91 9.39
N PRO A 48 5.33 -3.03 10.12
CA PRO A 48 4.40 -4.08 9.71
C PRO A 48 2.94 -3.60 9.69
N TRP A 49 2.56 -2.69 10.60
CA TRP A 49 1.22 -2.08 10.62
C TRP A 49 0.97 -1.21 9.39
N TYR A 50 1.96 -0.43 8.96
CA TYR A 50 1.85 0.36 7.74
C TYR A 50 1.64 -0.53 6.51
N LEU A 51 2.39 -1.63 6.42
CA LEU A 51 2.27 -2.59 5.31
C LEU A 51 0.92 -3.32 5.33
N LEU A 52 0.45 -3.76 6.51
CA LEU A 52 -0.88 -4.35 6.69
C LEU A 52 -1.99 -3.42 6.18
N LEU A 53 -2.07 -2.21 6.75
CA LEU A 53 -3.14 -1.27 6.44
C LEU A 53 -3.14 -0.89 4.95
N GLY A 54 -1.94 -0.71 4.38
CA GLY A 54 -1.77 -0.41 2.96
C GLY A 54 -2.18 -1.54 2.05
N SER A 55 -1.73 -2.78 2.34
CA SER A 55 -2.05 -3.94 1.51
C SER A 55 -3.54 -4.26 1.56
N THR A 56 -4.17 -4.18 2.73
CA THR A 56 -5.62 -4.37 2.90
C THR A 56 -6.40 -3.26 2.19
N SER A 57 -6.00 -1.99 2.34
CA SER A 57 -6.61 -0.86 1.64
C SER A 57 -6.51 -1.00 0.12
N ALA A 58 -5.31 -1.32 -0.40
CA ALA A 58 -5.07 -1.46 -1.83
C ALA A 58 -5.84 -2.65 -2.42
N ALA A 59 -5.92 -3.76 -1.66
CA ALA A 59 -6.73 -4.91 -2.04
C ALA A 59 -8.22 -4.55 -2.14
N ALA A 60 -8.76 -3.87 -1.13
CA ALA A 60 -10.16 -3.44 -1.14
C ALA A 60 -10.46 -2.46 -2.29
N ALA A 61 -9.56 -1.50 -2.56
CA ALA A 61 -9.70 -0.58 -3.69
C ALA A 61 -9.66 -1.31 -5.05
N PHE A 62 -8.75 -2.27 -5.23
CA PHE A 62 -8.70 -3.11 -6.43
C PHE A 62 -9.97 -3.92 -6.63
N ILE A 63 -10.44 -4.58 -5.58
CA ILE A 63 -11.64 -5.41 -5.64
C ILE A 63 -12.89 -4.55 -5.86
N ASN A 64 -12.97 -3.33 -5.31
CA ASN A 64 -14.04 -2.37 -5.60
C ASN A 64 -14.14 -2.09 -7.11
N VAL A 65 -13.02 -1.68 -7.72
CA VAL A 65 -12.97 -1.40 -9.16
C VAL A 65 -13.32 -2.64 -9.97
N MET A 66 -12.77 -3.81 -9.62
CA MET A 66 -13.11 -5.07 -10.28
C MET A 66 -14.60 -5.43 -10.17
N THR A 67 -15.22 -5.16 -9.02
CA THR A 67 -16.66 -5.42 -8.76
C THR A 67 -17.53 -4.58 -9.69
N LEU A 68 -17.26 -3.27 -9.76
CA LEU A 68 -18.05 -2.34 -10.56
C LEU A 68 -17.82 -2.51 -12.07
N GLN A 69 -16.60 -2.87 -12.47
CA GLN A 69 -16.20 -3.07 -13.86
C GLN A 69 -16.49 -4.50 -14.37
N TRP A 70 -17.18 -5.34 -13.60
CA TRP A 70 -17.43 -6.74 -13.94
C TRP A 70 -18.15 -6.93 -15.29
N GLY A 71 -19.09 -6.05 -15.65
CA GLY A 71 -19.78 -6.09 -16.94
C GLY A 71 -18.83 -5.97 -18.14
N ILE A 72 -17.83 -5.07 -18.04
CA ILE A 72 -16.79 -4.88 -19.05
C ILE A 72 -15.90 -6.13 -19.14
N ILE A 73 -15.54 -6.71 -17.99
CA ILE A 73 -14.74 -7.94 -17.92
C ILE A 73 -15.49 -9.12 -18.58
N ARG A 74 -16.80 -9.26 -18.35
CA ARG A 74 -17.63 -10.29 -19.02
C ARG A 74 -17.64 -10.09 -20.54
N CYS A 75 -17.68 -8.84 -21.00
CA CYS A 75 -17.68 -8.50 -22.42
C CYS A 75 -16.38 -8.86 -23.16
N CYS A 76 -15.25 -8.99 -22.45
CA CYS A 76 -13.97 -9.37 -23.05
C CYS A 76 -13.99 -10.72 -23.79
N LYS A 77 -14.90 -11.64 -23.45
CA LYS A 77 -15.04 -12.92 -24.16
C LYS A 77 -15.61 -12.75 -25.59
N HIS A 78 -16.26 -11.62 -25.85
CA HIS A 78 -17.05 -11.37 -27.06
C HIS A 78 -16.49 -10.27 -27.97
N ILE A 79 -15.38 -9.63 -27.57
CA ILE A 79 -14.71 -8.58 -28.34
C ILE A 79 -13.26 -8.97 -28.65
N ALA A 80 -12.62 -8.29 -29.60
CA ALA A 80 -11.22 -8.54 -29.95
C ALA A 80 -10.29 -8.28 -28.74
N ALA A 81 -9.20 -9.03 -28.65
CA ALA A 81 -8.27 -8.95 -27.51
C ALA A 81 -7.71 -7.54 -27.26
N GLY A 82 -7.37 -6.80 -28.33
CA GLY A 82 -6.90 -5.41 -28.21
C GLY A 82 -7.96 -4.47 -27.63
N ALA A 83 -9.20 -4.57 -28.13
CA ALA A 83 -10.32 -3.80 -27.60
C ALA A 83 -10.64 -4.14 -26.14
N CYS A 84 -10.55 -5.42 -25.76
CA CYS A 84 -10.66 -5.83 -24.36
C CYS A 84 -9.55 -5.21 -23.52
N LEU A 85 -8.29 -5.28 -23.95
CA LEU A 85 -7.16 -4.73 -23.22
C LEU A 85 -7.33 -3.24 -22.92
N GLU A 86 -7.78 -2.46 -23.91
CA GLU A 86 -8.10 -1.04 -23.72
C GLU A 86 -9.25 -0.84 -22.72
N SER A 87 -10.30 -1.66 -22.83
CA SER A 87 -11.48 -1.59 -21.98
C SER A 87 -11.17 -1.92 -20.50
N VAL A 88 -10.33 -2.93 -20.25
CA VAL A 88 -9.96 -3.36 -18.88
C VAL A 88 -8.70 -2.68 -18.34
N LEU A 89 -8.10 -1.74 -19.08
CA LEU A 89 -6.81 -1.14 -18.72
C LEU A 89 -6.82 -0.47 -17.33
N GLY A 90 -7.97 0.02 -16.87
CA GLY A 90 -8.11 0.62 -15.54
C GLY A 90 -8.05 -0.40 -14.42
N VAL A 91 -8.67 -1.56 -14.65
CA VAL A 91 -8.59 -2.70 -13.74
C VAL A 91 -7.13 -3.17 -13.67
N ILE A 92 -6.44 -3.24 -14.81
CA ILE A 92 -5.02 -3.59 -14.88
C ILE A 92 -4.15 -2.56 -14.14
N GLN A 93 -4.42 -1.27 -14.32
CA GLN A 93 -3.71 -0.19 -13.64
C GLN A 93 -3.79 -0.32 -12.12
N VAL A 94 -5.00 -0.51 -11.59
CA VAL A 94 -5.22 -0.66 -10.15
C VAL A 94 -4.67 -1.99 -9.63
N PHE A 95 -4.75 -3.06 -10.42
CA PHE A 95 -4.12 -4.34 -10.11
C PHE A 95 -2.61 -4.17 -9.89
N PHE A 96 -1.90 -3.48 -10.79
CA PHE A 96 -0.46 -3.26 -10.63
C PHE A 96 -0.13 -2.43 -9.38
N GLN A 97 -0.97 -1.46 -9.00
CA GLN A 97 -0.80 -0.73 -7.74
C GLN A 97 -0.87 -1.66 -6.53
N TRP A 98 -1.91 -2.48 -6.45
CA TRP A 98 -2.07 -3.45 -5.38
C TRP A 98 -0.94 -4.49 -5.37
N PHE A 99 -0.60 -5.03 -6.54
CA PHE A 99 0.42 -6.06 -6.69
C PHE A 99 1.80 -5.55 -6.28
N MET A 100 2.22 -4.38 -6.76
CA MET A 100 3.51 -3.80 -6.42
C MET A 100 3.60 -3.42 -4.93
N PHE A 101 2.54 -2.86 -4.35
CA PHE A 101 2.53 -2.56 -2.91
C PHE A 101 2.57 -3.85 -2.06
N SER A 102 1.78 -4.86 -2.42
CA SER A 102 1.78 -6.15 -1.72
C SER A 102 3.10 -6.90 -1.89
N GLY A 103 3.79 -6.71 -3.01
CA GLY A 103 5.15 -7.19 -3.24
C GLY A 103 6.13 -6.67 -2.18
N ILE A 104 6.02 -5.41 -1.76
CA ILE A 104 6.84 -4.88 -0.65
C ILE A 104 6.58 -5.66 0.63
N PHE A 105 5.31 -5.96 0.94
CA PHE A 105 4.98 -6.70 2.17
C PHE A 105 5.51 -8.14 2.14
N VAL A 106 5.45 -8.80 0.97
CA VAL A 106 6.07 -10.12 0.79
C VAL A 106 7.59 -10.04 0.97
N LEU A 107 8.25 -9.06 0.34
CA LEU A 107 9.69 -8.84 0.50
C LEU A 107 10.07 -8.52 1.94
N TYR A 108 9.23 -7.77 2.67
CA TYR A 108 9.41 -7.48 4.08
C TYR A 108 9.45 -8.76 4.93
N LEU A 109 8.58 -9.73 4.66
CA LEU A 109 8.57 -11.00 5.40
C LEU A 109 9.77 -11.89 5.03
N ILE A 110 10.14 -11.91 3.75
CA ILE A 110 11.29 -12.71 3.26
C ILE A 110 12.61 -12.18 3.82
N TYR A 111 12.79 -10.86 3.82
CA TYR A 111 14.02 -10.19 4.24
C TYR A 111 13.92 -9.60 5.65
N PHE A 112 13.06 -10.18 6.50
CA PHE A 112 12.95 -9.77 7.89
C PHE A 112 14.30 -10.00 8.61
N PRO A 113 14.86 -8.97 9.26
CA PRO A 113 16.20 -9.02 9.86
C PRO A 113 16.33 -10.14 10.91
N ALA A 114 17.29 -11.04 10.71
CA ALA A 114 17.46 -12.23 11.54
C ALA A 114 17.68 -11.92 13.03
N HIS A 115 18.42 -10.84 13.33
CA HIS A 115 18.70 -10.40 14.70
C HIS A 115 17.48 -9.81 15.42
N LEU A 116 16.45 -9.38 14.69
CA LEU A 116 15.16 -8.99 15.27
C LEU A 116 14.16 -10.14 15.28
N LYS A 117 14.47 -11.26 14.63
CA LYS A 117 13.56 -12.40 14.48
C LYS A 117 13.63 -13.37 15.66
N PHE A 118 14.82 -13.59 16.20
CA PHE A 118 15.08 -14.57 17.24
C PHE A 118 15.83 -13.95 18.42
N VAL A 119 15.43 -14.32 19.64
CA VAL A 119 16.11 -13.95 20.88
C VAL A 119 16.51 -15.22 21.63
N THR A 120 17.74 -15.26 22.14
CA THR A 120 18.19 -16.35 23.01
C THR A 120 17.78 -16.02 24.43
N VAL A 121 16.92 -16.87 25.01
CA VAL A 121 16.45 -16.73 26.39
C VAL A 121 17.30 -17.63 27.27
N LYS A 122 17.88 -17.05 28.34
CA LYS A 122 18.60 -17.77 29.38
C LYS A 122 17.74 -17.79 30.65
N PRO A 123 16.89 -18.81 30.86
CA PRO A 123 16.05 -18.89 32.05
C PRO A 123 16.94 -18.95 33.30
N GLN A 124 16.62 -18.10 34.28
CA GLN A 124 17.31 -18.10 35.58
C GLN A 124 16.44 -18.75 36.66
N PRO A 125 17.04 -19.51 37.58
CA PRO A 125 16.31 -20.03 38.74
C PRO A 125 15.85 -18.87 39.62
N HIS A 126 14.72 -19.05 40.30
CA HIS A 126 14.21 -18.04 41.23
C HIS A 126 15.10 -17.91 42.49
N PRO A 127 15.02 -16.79 43.24
CA PRO A 127 15.71 -16.66 44.52
C PRO A 127 15.27 -17.76 45.49
N GLY A 128 16.22 -18.42 46.16
CA GLY A 128 15.94 -19.49 47.13
C GLY A 128 15.95 -20.92 46.57
N HIS A 129 16.70 -21.16 45.50
CA HIS A 129 16.83 -22.47 44.86
C HIS A 129 17.20 -23.59 45.86
N VAL A 130 16.30 -24.56 46.00
CA VAL A 130 16.55 -25.84 46.70
C VAL A 130 16.80 -26.91 45.62
N PRO A 131 17.78 -27.82 45.77
CA PRO A 131 18.11 -28.83 44.74
C PRO A 131 16.94 -29.66 44.21
N GLU A 132 15.89 -29.84 45.03
CA GLU A 132 14.69 -30.64 44.74
C GLU A 132 13.45 -29.80 44.35
N CYS A 133 13.63 -28.55 43.92
CA CYS A 133 12.51 -27.72 43.48
C CYS A 133 11.98 -28.16 42.10
N ASP A 134 10.69 -28.50 42.00
CA ASP A 134 9.99 -28.97 40.78
C ASP A 134 9.02 -27.93 40.20
N CYS A 135 9.35 -26.63 40.30
CA CYS A 135 8.58 -25.58 39.65
C CYS A 135 9.00 -25.35 38.20
N GLU A 136 8.09 -24.79 37.38
CA GLU A 136 8.28 -24.58 35.94
C GLU A 136 9.56 -23.76 35.61
N THR A 137 9.87 -22.74 36.42
CA THR A 137 11.04 -21.89 36.21
C THR A 137 12.36 -22.62 36.45
N CYS A 138 12.43 -23.49 37.48
CA CYS A 138 13.59 -24.34 37.73
C CYS A 138 13.73 -25.44 36.68
N GLU A 139 12.63 -25.99 36.18
CA GLU A 139 12.65 -26.96 35.07
C GLU A 139 13.17 -26.31 33.77
N LEU A 140 12.71 -25.10 33.45
CA LEU A 140 13.21 -24.32 32.31
C LEU A 140 14.69 -23.96 32.46
N ALA A 141 15.12 -23.54 33.65
CA ALA A 141 16.54 -23.28 33.93
C ALA A 141 17.40 -24.54 33.75
N ARG A 142 16.90 -25.73 34.14
CA ARG A 142 17.56 -27.03 33.91
C ARG A 142 17.63 -27.41 32.43
N LYS A 143 16.60 -27.08 31.63
CA LYS A 143 16.57 -27.30 30.16
C LYS A 143 17.62 -26.46 29.41
N GLY A 144 18.11 -25.39 30.02
CA GLY A 144 19.19 -24.56 29.48
C GLY A 144 18.70 -23.46 28.55
N GLU A 145 19.63 -22.90 27.78
CA GLU A 145 19.34 -21.80 26.85
C GLU A 145 18.51 -22.29 25.67
N TYR A 146 17.49 -21.51 25.30
CA TYR A 146 16.65 -21.81 24.13
C TYR A 146 16.45 -20.55 23.28
N VAL A 147 16.10 -20.76 22.01
CA VAL A 147 15.85 -19.68 21.05
C VAL A 147 14.35 -19.53 20.86
N GLU A 148 13.84 -18.32 21.07
CA GLU A 148 12.44 -17.98 20.86
C GLU A 148 12.29 -16.91 19.77
N SER A 149 11.19 -16.97 19.02
CA SER A 149 10.84 -15.90 18.08
C SER A 149 10.36 -14.65 18.81
N THR A 150 10.77 -13.48 18.35
CA THR A 150 10.35 -12.20 18.93
C THR A 150 8.87 -11.92 18.71
N SER A 151 8.29 -11.08 19.58
CA SER A 151 6.90 -10.61 19.44
C SER A 151 6.67 -9.87 18.11
N GLU A 152 7.64 -9.07 17.65
CA GLU A 152 7.57 -8.32 16.40
C GLU A 152 7.48 -9.24 15.17
N TRP A 153 8.28 -10.32 15.15
CA TRP A 153 8.19 -11.32 14.09
C TRP A 153 6.84 -12.05 14.12
N ARG A 154 6.41 -12.49 15.30
CA ARG A 154 5.11 -13.17 15.47
C ARG A 154 3.95 -12.27 15.02
N LEU A 155 3.97 -10.99 15.41
CA LEU A 155 3.00 -10.00 14.98
C LEU A 155 3.01 -9.85 13.46
N SER A 156 4.19 -9.70 12.86
CA SER A 156 4.34 -9.57 11.40
C SER A 156 3.73 -10.74 10.63
N VAL A 157 3.94 -11.98 11.10
CA VAL A 157 3.34 -13.18 10.51
C VAL A 157 1.83 -13.19 10.68
N VAL A 158 1.31 -12.87 11.87
CA VAL A 158 -0.14 -12.79 12.11
C VAL A 158 -0.79 -11.75 11.19
N LEU A 159 -0.17 -10.57 11.07
CA LEU A 159 -0.66 -9.52 10.18
C LEU A 159 -0.64 -9.95 8.71
N ALA A 160 0.38 -10.69 8.28
CA ALA A 160 0.42 -11.26 6.93
C ALA A 160 -0.74 -12.24 6.68
N CYS A 161 -1.03 -13.13 7.64
CA CYS A 161 -2.17 -14.03 7.58
C CYS A 161 -3.50 -13.25 7.50
N VAL A 162 -3.64 -12.17 8.28
CA VAL A 162 -4.83 -11.31 8.24
C VAL A 162 -5.01 -10.64 6.88
N VAL A 163 -3.95 -10.09 6.27
CA VAL A 163 -4.01 -9.52 4.91
C VAL A 163 -4.44 -10.59 3.90
N ALA A 164 -3.83 -11.78 3.95
CA ALA A 164 -4.13 -12.86 3.03
C ALA A 164 -5.58 -13.33 3.18
N ALA A 165 -6.05 -13.54 4.42
CA ALA A 165 -7.43 -13.92 4.70
C ALA A 165 -8.42 -12.85 4.23
N HIS A 166 -8.17 -11.57 4.52
CA HIS A 166 -9.00 -10.46 4.03
C HIS A 166 -9.10 -10.45 2.50
N PHE A 167 -7.97 -10.60 1.80
CA PHE A 167 -7.96 -10.62 0.33
C PHE A 167 -8.77 -11.80 -0.21
N LEU A 168 -8.55 -13.01 0.31
CA LEU A 168 -9.26 -14.21 -0.14
C LEU A 168 -10.76 -14.16 0.13
N ILE A 169 -11.16 -13.71 1.33
CA ILE A 169 -12.58 -13.55 1.71
C ILE A 169 -13.24 -12.48 0.82
N SER A 170 -12.57 -11.35 0.61
CA SER A 170 -13.09 -10.28 -0.24
C SER A 170 -13.23 -10.72 -1.69
N LEU A 171 -12.26 -11.46 -2.21
CA LEU A 171 -12.29 -12.01 -3.57
C LEU A 171 -13.43 -13.04 -3.72
N PHE A 172 -13.56 -13.96 -2.77
CA PHE A 172 -14.62 -14.95 -2.75
C PHE A 172 -16.02 -14.31 -2.69
N THR A 173 -16.20 -13.34 -1.80
CA THR A 173 -17.46 -12.59 -1.66
C THR A 173 -17.78 -11.83 -2.94
N THR A 174 -16.77 -11.20 -3.54
CA THR A 174 -16.93 -10.48 -4.82
C THR A 174 -17.38 -11.42 -5.91
N PHE A 175 -16.69 -12.56 -6.08
CA PHE A 175 -17.06 -13.57 -7.07
C PHE A 175 -18.51 -14.03 -6.89
N PHE A 176 -18.92 -14.32 -5.66
CA PHE A 176 -20.31 -14.70 -5.37
C PHE A 176 -21.29 -13.57 -5.73
N VAL A 177 -21.02 -12.33 -5.33
CA VAL A 177 -21.91 -11.19 -5.57
C VAL A 177 -22.05 -10.87 -7.06
N VAL A 178 -20.94 -10.86 -7.81
CA VAL A 178 -20.94 -10.49 -9.24
C VAL A 178 -21.44 -11.59 -10.17
N LEU A 179 -21.41 -12.86 -9.73
CA LEU A 179 -22.04 -13.96 -10.47
C LEU A 179 -23.56 -13.99 -10.34
N ASN A 180 -24.11 -13.42 -9.27
CA ASN A 180 -25.54 -13.24 -9.07
C ASN A 180 -26.02 -11.87 -9.59
N ASP A 181 -25.24 -11.23 -10.46
CA ASP A 181 -25.65 -9.99 -11.13
C ASP A 181 -26.45 -10.36 -12.38
N ASP A 182 -27.77 -10.24 -12.29
CA ASP A 182 -28.74 -10.64 -13.33
C ASP A 182 -28.73 -9.72 -14.57
N ARG A 183 -27.78 -8.77 -14.65
CA ARG A 183 -27.65 -7.87 -15.80
C ARG A 183 -27.26 -8.61 -17.07
N ASP A 184 -27.95 -8.24 -18.14
CA ASP A 184 -27.67 -8.72 -19.49
C ASP A 184 -26.28 -8.29 -19.95
N LEU A 185 -25.69 -9.11 -20.81
CA LEU A 185 -24.33 -8.89 -21.30
C LEU A 185 -24.25 -7.64 -22.18
N GLY A 186 -23.46 -6.66 -21.76
CA GLY A 186 -23.29 -5.38 -22.45
C GLY A 186 -24.39 -4.35 -22.12
N ASP A 187 -25.26 -4.64 -21.15
CA ASP A 187 -26.18 -3.66 -20.61
C ASP A 187 -25.45 -2.70 -19.66
N ASN A 188 -25.21 -1.49 -20.16
CA ASN A 188 -24.62 -0.38 -19.40
C ASN A 188 -25.69 0.62 -18.93
N THR A 189 -26.97 0.36 -19.20
CA THR A 189 -28.09 1.26 -18.88
C THR A 189 -28.77 0.91 -17.57
N THR A 190 -28.84 -0.38 -17.25
CA THR A 190 -29.44 -0.84 -15.98
C THR A 190 -28.43 -0.70 -14.84
N PRO A 191 -28.82 -0.09 -13.70
CA PRO A 191 -27.97 -0.02 -12.53
C PRO A 191 -27.60 -1.43 -12.03
N PRO A 192 -26.41 -1.62 -11.44
CA PRO A 192 -26.03 -2.89 -10.84
C PRO A 192 -27.04 -3.37 -9.79
N ASN A 193 -27.11 -4.68 -9.58
CA ASN A 193 -27.87 -5.26 -8.47
C ASN A 193 -27.48 -4.55 -7.14
N PRO A 194 -28.43 -4.18 -6.27
CA PRO A 194 -28.13 -3.50 -5.01
C PRO A 194 -27.05 -4.18 -4.15
N ARG A 195 -26.93 -5.51 -4.24
CA ARG A 195 -25.87 -6.26 -3.55
C ARG A 195 -24.47 -5.93 -4.08
N VAL A 196 -24.32 -5.76 -5.40
CA VAL A 196 -23.08 -5.37 -6.07
C VAL A 196 -22.69 -3.96 -5.63
N THR A 197 -23.63 -3.01 -5.68
CA THR A 197 -23.39 -1.63 -5.26
C THR A 197 -23.05 -1.52 -3.78
N ALA A 198 -23.78 -2.24 -2.90
CA ALA A 198 -23.51 -2.23 -1.46
C ALA A 198 -22.13 -2.82 -1.14
N TRP A 199 -21.76 -3.94 -1.76
CA TRP A 199 -20.47 -4.56 -1.59
C TRP A 199 -19.32 -3.68 -2.10
N ALA A 200 -19.46 -3.11 -3.30
CA ALA A 200 -18.49 -2.15 -3.83
C ALA A 200 -18.34 -0.95 -2.90
N THR A 201 -19.45 -0.35 -2.45
CA THR A 201 -19.43 0.80 -1.53
C THR A 201 -18.68 0.48 -0.24
N PHE A 202 -18.95 -0.69 0.36
CA PHE A 202 -18.24 -1.16 1.55
C PHE A 202 -16.73 -1.27 1.31
N LEU A 203 -16.31 -1.86 0.19
CA LEU A 203 -14.89 -1.98 -0.17
C LEU A 203 -14.22 -0.62 -0.39
N GLY A 204 -14.89 0.31 -1.09
CA GLY A 204 -14.34 1.65 -1.35
C GLY A 204 -14.21 2.50 -0.08
N ILE A 205 -15.23 2.48 0.78
CA ILE A 205 -15.20 3.20 2.07
C ILE A 205 -14.15 2.59 3.00
N SER A 206 -14.11 1.26 3.14
CA SER A 206 -13.12 0.60 3.99
C SER A 206 -11.70 0.86 3.50
N ALA A 207 -11.44 0.80 2.19
CA ALA A 207 -10.17 1.19 1.60
C ALA A 207 -9.80 2.64 1.96
N THR A 208 -10.74 3.58 1.79
CA THR A 208 -10.50 5.00 2.10
C THR A 208 -10.14 5.21 3.58
N VAL A 209 -10.88 4.56 4.49
CA VAL A 209 -10.64 4.65 5.94
C VAL A 209 -9.28 4.05 6.31
N LEU A 210 -8.98 2.84 5.83
CA LEU A 210 -7.71 2.17 6.11
C LEU A 210 -6.52 2.98 5.58
N CYS A 211 -6.65 3.57 4.39
CA CYS A 211 -5.66 4.48 3.83
C CYS A 211 -5.43 5.70 4.74
N MET A 212 -6.49 6.38 5.18
CA MET A 212 -6.32 7.53 6.08
C MET A 212 -5.59 7.14 7.37
N ILE A 213 -6.01 6.04 8.02
CA ILE A 213 -5.36 5.52 9.24
C ILE A 213 -3.88 5.19 8.97
N GLN A 214 -3.56 4.62 7.80
CA GLN A 214 -2.19 4.30 7.41
C GLN A 214 -1.29 5.55 7.36
N TYR A 215 -1.79 6.67 6.80
CA TYR A 215 -0.99 7.89 6.62
C TYR A 215 -0.93 8.77 7.88
N THR A 216 -1.90 8.69 8.79
CA THR A 216 -1.98 9.56 9.97
C THR A 216 -0.72 9.55 10.85
N PRO A 217 -0.12 8.40 11.23
CA PRO A 217 1.05 8.37 12.10
C PRO A 217 2.24 9.15 11.53
N GLN A 218 2.44 9.06 10.21
CA GLN A 218 3.53 9.77 9.55
C GLN A 218 3.28 11.28 9.55
N LEU A 219 2.06 11.71 9.25
CA LEU A 219 1.68 13.13 9.26
C LEU A 219 1.86 13.73 10.66
N HIS A 220 1.37 13.04 11.68
CA HIS A 220 1.54 13.42 13.08
C HIS A 220 3.02 13.49 13.48
N ARG A 221 3.81 12.44 13.17
CA ARG A 221 5.24 12.41 13.50
C ARG A 221 5.98 13.58 12.89
N THR A 222 5.78 13.86 11.60
CA THR A 222 6.51 14.98 10.97
C THR A 222 6.04 16.32 11.55
N TRP A 223 4.74 16.48 11.83
CA TRP A 223 4.19 17.68 12.47
C TRP A 223 4.89 18.02 13.79
N HIS A 224 5.05 17.00 14.65
CA HIS A 224 5.69 17.15 15.94
C HIS A 224 7.21 17.23 15.89
N ALA A 225 7.86 16.51 14.97
CA ALA A 225 9.32 16.53 14.80
C ALA A 225 9.83 17.92 14.37
N LYS A 226 9.03 18.66 13.59
CA LYS A 226 9.39 19.97 13.02
C LYS A 226 10.66 19.97 12.15
N THR A 227 11.05 18.79 11.66
CA THR A 227 12.18 18.52 10.76
C THR A 227 11.74 17.51 9.70
N VAL A 228 12.41 17.51 8.54
CA VAL A 228 12.10 16.57 7.44
C VAL A 228 12.50 15.12 7.79
N GLY A 229 13.62 14.93 8.48
CA GLY A 229 14.16 13.61 8.81
C GLY A 229 14.59 12.83 7.56
N SER A 230 14.24 11.55 7.49
CA SER A 230 14.59 10.63 6.41
C SER A 230 13.59 10.60 5.24
N LEU A 231 12.62 11.52 5.21
CA LEU A 231 11.56 11.54 4.19
C LEU A 231 12.09 12.00 2.81
N SER A 232 11.73 11.25 1.75
CA SER A 232 12.14 11.56 0.38
C SER A 232 11.20 12.57 -0.28
N ILE A 233 11.57 13.86 -0.23
CA ILE A 233 10.86 14.94 -0.93
C ILE A 233 10.73 14.69 -2.44
N PRO A 234 11.79 14.27 -3.18
CA PRO A 234 11.68 14.05 -4.62
C PRO A 234 10.63 12.99 -4.97
N MET A 235 10.57 11.91 -4.18
CA MET A 235 9.59 10.85 -4.39
C MET A 235 8.16 11.35 -4.16
N MET A 236 7.93 12.21 -3.16
CA MET A 236 6.62 12.80 -2.90
C MET A 236 6.20 13.80 -3.99
N CYS A 237 7.15 14.56 -4.56
CA CYS A 237 6.88 15.48 -5.68
C CYS A 237 6.44 14.75 -6.95
N ILE A 238 6.94 13.54 -7.21
CA ILE A 238 6.52 12.73 -8.36
C ILE A 238 5.17 12.06 -8.08
N GLN A 239 4.98 11.52 -6.87
CA GLN A 239 3.78 10.77 -6.52
C GLN A 239 2.53 11.64 -6.39
N THR A 240 2.64 12.87 -5.86
CA THR A 240 1.47 13.72 -5.60
C THR A 240 0.70 14.06 -6.89
N PRO A 241 1.33 14.52 -7.98
CA PRO A 241 0.65 14.68 -9.28
C PRO A 241 0.15 13.35 -9.84
N GLY A 242 0.90 12.26 -9.66
CA GLY A 242 0.49 10.91 -10.06
C GLY A 242 -0.82 10.47 -9.40
N ALA A 243 -1.05 10.82 -8.13
CA ALA A 243 -2.29 10.52 -7.43
C ALA A 243 -3.49 11.28 -8.02
N VAL A 244 -3.30 12.55 -8.44
CA VAL A 244 -4.35 13.33 -9.13
C VAL A 244 -4.71 12.67 -10.46
N LEU A 245 -3.69 12.26 -11.24
CA LEU A 245 -3.89 11.57 -12.50
C LEU A 245 -4.57 10.20 -12.32
N MET A 246 -4.24 9.47 -11.24
CA MET A 246 -4.90 8.21 -10.87
C MET A 246 -6.39 8.43 -10.56
N VAL A 247 -6.73 9.44 -9.76
CA VAL A 247 -8.12 9.79 -9.46
C VAL A 247 -8.88 10.14 -10.74
N LEU A 248 -8.30 10.96 -11.61
CA LEU A 248 -8.90 11.31 -12.90
C LEU A 248 -9.10 10.09 -13.80
N SER A 249 -8.08 9.22 -13.90
CA SER A 249 -8.13 7.99 -14.70
C SER A 249 -9.25 7.06 -14.26
N ILE A 250 -9.52 6.95 -12.95
CA ILE A 250 -10.62 6.13 -12.43
C ILE A 250 -11.96 6.86 -12.61
N ALA A 251 -12.04 8.14 -12.25
CA ALA A 251 -13.29 8.91 -12.32
C ALA A 251 -13.87 9.05 -13.74
N LEU A 252 -13.01 9.03 -14.78
CA LEU A 252 -13.45 9.07 -16.17
C LEU A 252 -13.94 7.71 -16.70
N ARG A 253 -13.81 6.62 -15.94
CA ARG A 253 -14.21 5.29 -16.40
C ARG A 253 -15.68 5.05 -16.17
N GLU A 254 -16.34 4.63 -17.24
CA GLU A 254 -17.75 4.23 -17.21
C GLU A 254 -17.98 3.12 -16.19
N GLY A 255 -19.07 3.23 -15.43
CA GLY A 255 -19.46 2.23 -14.43
C GLY A 255 -18.67 2.27 -13.12
N THR A 256 -17.66 3.14 -12.97
CA THR A 256 -17.07 3.44 -11.65
C THR A 256 -17.87 4.52 -10.92
N ASP A 257 -17.73 4.58 -9.60
CA ASP A 257 -18.37 5.60 -8.77
C ASP A 257 -17.34 6.32 -7.88
N TRP A 258 -17.82 7.21 -7.01
CA TRP A 258 -16.95 7.95 -6.10
C TRP A 258 -16.19 7.08 -5.12
N THR A 259 -16.71 5.90 -4.80
CA THR A 259 -16.06 4.94 -3.89
C THR A 259 -14.85 4.28 -4.55
N SER A 260 -14.79 4.25 -5.90
CA SER A 260 -13.64 3.75 -6.65
C SER A 260 -12.44 4.68 -6.62
N TRP A 261 -12.64 5.99 -6.68
CA TRP A 261 -11.52 6.94 -6.71
C TRP A 261 -11.22 7.58 -5.34
N ALA A 262 -12.15 7.51 -4.37
CA ALA A 262 -11.97 8.08 -3.03
C ALA A 262 -10.70 7.60 -2.28
N PRO A 263 -10.32 6.30 -2.29
CA PRO A 263 -9.10 5.86 -1.62
C PRO A 263 -7.83 6.54 -2.17
N TYR A 264 -7.78 6.73 -3.49
CA TYR A 264 -6.65 7.38 -4.16
C TYR A 264 -6.63 8.88 -3.92
N ALA A 265 -7.81 9.52 -3.88
CA ALA A 265 -7.92 10.93 -3.51
C ALA A 265 -7.46 11.15 -2.06
N ALA A 266 -7.89 10.31 -1.13
CA ALA A 266 -7.44 10.36 0.26
C ALA A 266 -5.92 10.18 0.37
N ALA A 267 -5.35 9.17 -0.30
CA ALA A 267 -3.90 8.97 -0.36
C ALA A 267 -3.17 10.21 -0.91
N GLY A 268 -3.66 10.79 -2.02
CA GLY A 268 -3.09 11.98 -2.64
C GLY A 268 -3.14 13.22 -1.74
N ILE A 269 -4.25 13.44 -1.02
CA ILE A 269 -4.41 14.54 -0.07
C ILE A 269 -3.44 14.37 1.12
N MET A 270 -3.36 13.16 1.69
CA MET A 270 -2.46 12.88 2.81
C MET A 270 -0.99 13.02 2.41
N GLN A 271 -0.60 12.48 1.26
CA GLN A 271 0.75 12.58 0.70
C GLN A 271 1.09 14.04 0.35
N GLY A 272 0.16 14.77 -0.27
CA GLY A 272 0.32 16.19 -0.59
C GLY A 272 0.46 17.05 0.66
N SER A 273 -0.30 16.76 1.71
CA SER A 273 -0.18 17.44 3.01
C SER A 273 1.21 17.20 3.62
N LEU A 274 1.70 15.95 3.60
CA LEU A 274 3.04 15.61 4.07
C LEU A 274 4.13 16.34 3.27
N LEU A 275 4.00 16.39 1.94
CA LEU A 275 4.91 17.12 1.07
C LEU A 275 4.95 18.62 1.42
N LEU A 276 3.80 19.27 1.56
CA LEU A 276 3.73 20.68 1.93
C LEU A 276 4.41 20.96 3.26
N MET A 277 4.19 20.09 4.24
CA MET A 277 4.83 20.20 5.55
C MET A 277 6.35 20.04 5.43
N CYS A 278 6.84 19.02 4.71
CA CYS A 278 8.28 18.81 4.45
C CYS A 278 8.93 20.00 3.73
N LEU A 279 8.28 20.59 2.73
CA LEU A 279 8.78 21.79 2.05
C LEU A 279 8.85 22.99 3.02
N ARG A 280 7.86 23.13 3.91
CA ARG A 280 7.84 24.19 4.94
C ARG A 280 8.99 24.01 5.94
N TRP A 281 9.26 22.79 6.42
CA TRP A 281 10.38 22.55 7.33
C TRP A 281 11.72 22.68 6.65
N LYS A 282 11.89 22.16 5.43
CA LYS A 282 13.14 22.32 4.68
C LYS A 282 13.51 23.79 4.54
N ARG A 283 12.55 24.64 4.15
CA ARG A 283 12.76 26.11 4.08
C ARG A 283 13.16 26.71 5.43
N ARG A 284 12.54 26.30 6.53
CA ARG A 284 12.91 26.75 7.88
C ARG A 284 14.31 26.28 8.29
N GLN A 285 14.64 25.03 8.00
CA GLN A 285 15.94 24.42 8.33
C GLN A 285 17.08 25.11 7.57
N THR A 286 16.89 25.38 6.27
CA THR A 286 17.85 26.17 5.49
C THR A 286 18.04 27.57 6.07
N LYS A 287 16.98 28.25 6.49
CA LYS A 287 17.09 29.59 7.14
C LYS A 287 17.83 29.56 8.47
N LEU A 288 17.75 28.46 9.21
CA LEU A 288 18.41 28.28 10.50
C LEU A 288 19.81 27.67 10.37
N GLY A 289 20.26 27.32 9.17
CA GLY A 289 21.53 26.64 8.96
C GLY A 289 21.60 25.26 9.61
N ILE A 290 20.48 24.54 9.70
CA ILE A 290 20.40 23.19 10.28
C ILE A 290 20.08 22.14 9.20
N ASP A 291 20.59 20.93 9.37
CA ASP A 291 20.36 19.78 8.50
C ASP A 291 18.94 19.19 8.66
N ASP A 292 18.64 18.12 7.91
CA ASP A 292 17.32 17.48 7.91
C ASP A 292 16.94 16.81 9.24
N TYR A 293 17.90 16.61 10.14
CA TYR A 293 17.72 16.09 11.49
C TYR A 293 17.73 17.19 12.57
N GLY A 294 17.93 18.45 12.18
CA GLY A 294 17.93 19.61 13.07
C GLY A 294 19.29 19.90 13.71
N ARG A 295 20.39 19.36 13.18
CA ARG A 295 21.76 19.63 13.65
C ARG A 295 22.36 20.82 12.89
N PRO A 296 23.17 21.68 13.51
CA PRO A 296 23.86 22.74 12.79
C PRO A 296 24.70 22.19 11.63
N ILE A 297 24.56 22.79 10.45
CA ILE A 297 25.44 22.50 9.31
C ILE A 297 26.75 23.22 9.63
N ALA A 298 27.81 22.44 9.93
CA ALA A 298 29.13 23.01 10.12
C ALA A 298 29.48 23.86 8.87
N GLN A 299 29.73 25.15 9.07
CA GLN A 299 30.31 25.97 8.01
C GLN A 299 31.69 25.39 7.72
N ASP A 300 31.90 24.91 6.50
CA ASP A 300 33.20 24.46 6.02
C ASP A 300 34.21 25.61 6.29
N GLU A 301 35.26 25.33 7.05
CA GLU A 301 36.38 26.23 7.41
C GLU A 301 37.24 26.63 6.18
N ARG A 302 36.63 26.67 4.99
CA ARG A 302 37.23 27.02 3.69
C ARG A 302 36.61 28.28 3.10
N THR A 303 36.19 29.21 3.95
CA THR A 303 36.04 30.60 3.51
C THR A 303 37.41 31.26 3.74
N PRO A 304 38.22 31.55 2.70
CA PRO A 304 39.42 32.32 2.91
C PRO A 304 38.99 33.68 3.46
N LEU A 305 39.47 34.01 4.66
CA LEU A 305 39.37 35.36 5.21
C LEU A 305 39.98 36.27 4.14
N LEU A 306 39.15 37.12 3.54
CA LEU A 306 39.63 38.16 2.65
C LEU A 306 40.71 38.93 3.41
N ALA A 307 41.91 38.89 2.84
CA ALA A 307 43.08 39.59 3.32
C ALA A 307 42.75 41.06 3.54
N SER A 308 43.20 41.55 4.69
CA SER A 308 43.46 42.95 5.01
C SER A 308 44.17 43.69 3.89
#